data_AF-A0AAN9G169-F1
#
_entry.id   AF-A0AAN9G169-F1
#
_cell.length_a   1.000
_cell.length_b   1.000
_cell.length_c   1.000
_cell.angle_alpha   90.00
_cell.angle_beta   90.00
_cell.angle_gamma   90.00
#
_symmetry.space_group_name_H-M   'P 1'
#
loop_
_entity.id
_entity.type
_entity.pdbx_description
1 polymer ?
#
loop_
_entity_poly.entity_id
_entity_poly.type
_entity_poly.pdbx_seq_one_letter_code
_entity_poly.pdbx_strand_id
1 'polypeptide(L)'
;MPRGSGGASNVGSSGGNPSFRGAEQSLHIMRQVKSYFNVGMDHVLEVAADMAEYGLGKGEEAQTQKLRKMMLSYVQMERDIDIFMNAAGDVMGEECEEEGGLQRMLQEQVRDMSKGQRDADLKKHEKYTELEQKIWDSQNPDVAPSSLVISSPVMEEDVEMTQEQVNTRCPYTGQEMVDPVRNVICKHAYDKTGITHYVTKRGKKAVCPVAGCKNSKPIVVKDLEDHKEMRRYIQSKKKRHQPSASVATARADTQIASSHDI
;
A
#
# COMPACT_ATOMS: atom_id res chain seq x y z
N MET A 1 47.80 45.42 23.08
CA MET A 1 46.99 44.28 23.55
C MET A 1 45.88 44.79 24.45
N PRO A 2 44.60 44.67 24.08
CA PRO A 2 43.50 44.80 25.02
C PRO A 2 42.87 43.43 25.29
N ARG A 3 42.73 43.08 26.57
CA ARG A 3 41.77 42.09 27.11
C ARG A 3 40.73 42.97 27.81
N GLY A 4 39.45 42.97 27.45
CA GLY A 4 38.53 41.84 27.45
C GLY A 4 37.42 42.20 28.43
N SER A 5 36.35 42.82 27.94
CA SER A 5 35.13 43.11 28.71
C SER A 5 33.97 42.44 27.99
N GLY A 6 33.48 41.35 28.59
CA GLY A 6 32.46 40.48 28.03
C GLY A 6 31.12 41.20 27.83
N GLY A 7 30.62 41.11 26.61
CA GLY A 7 29.22 41.36 26.30
C GLY A 7 28.39 40.18 26.81
N ALA A 8 27.52 40.45 27.78
CA ALA A 8 26.43 39.55 28.10
C ALA A 8 25.39 39.66 26.98
N SER A 9 25.43 38.72 26.04
CA SER A 9 24.34 38.51 25.09
C SER A 9 23.15 37.97 25.87
N ASN A 10 22.21 38.87 26.18
CA ASN A 10 20.91 38.51 26.74
C ASN A 10 20.16 37.71 25.68
N VAL A 11 20.08 36.38 25.85
CA VAL A 11 19.23 35.49 25.07
C VAL A 11 17.79 35.83 25.45
N GLY A 12 17.18 36.71 24.66
CA GLY A 12 15.77 37.01 24.72
C GLY A 12 14.97 35.73 24.53
N SER A 13 14.26 35.34 25.58
CA SER A 13 13.24 34.30 25.54
C SER A 13 12.28 34.57 24.38
N SER A 14 12.11 33.58 23.50
CA SER A 14 11.08 33.53 22.48
C SER A 14 9.71 33.35 23.14
N GLY A 15 9.21 34.40 23.79
CA GLY A 15 7.81 34.49 24.19
C GLY A 15 7.01 34.90 22.97
N GLY A 16 6.28 33.96 22.37
CA GLY A 16 5.39 34.23 21.25
C GLY A 16 4.42 35.37 21.56
N ASN A 17 4.18 36.22 20.56
CA ASN A 17 3.31 37.38 20.68
C ASN A 17 1.91 36.94 21.17
N PRO A 18 1.38 37.46 22.29
CA PRO A 18 0.10 37.02 22.87
C PRO A 18 -1.10 37.24 21.95
N SER A 19 -0.93 38.01 20.87
CA SER A 19 -1.93 38.36 19.86
C SER A 19 -2.43 37.16 19.03
N PHE A 20 -1.65 36.07 18.90
CA PHE A 20 -1.97 34.97 17.97
C PHE A 20 -2.28 33.61 18.61
N ARG A 21 -2.49 33.54 19.93
CA ARG A 21 -2.82 32.25 20.62
C ARG A 21 -4.00 31.50 19.99
N GLY A 22 -5.02 32.23 19.52
CA GLY A 22 -6.17 31.63 18.83
C GLY A 22 -5.82 31.04 17.46
N ALA A 23 -4.92 31.68 16.72
CA ALA A 23 -4.41 31.19 15.44
C ALA A 23 -3.48 29.99 15.63
N GLU A 24 -2.61 30.00 16.64
CA GLU A 24 -1.78 28.85 17.02
C GLU A 24 -2.62 27.62 17.37
N GLN A 25 -3.68 27.80 18.16
CA GLN A 25 -4.62 26.73 18.49
C GLN A 25 -5.34 26.20 17.23
N SER A 26 -5.69 27.09 16.31
CA SER A 26 -6.35 26.71 15.05
C SER A 26 -5.40 25.91 14.14
N LEU A 27 -4.13 26.30 14.05
CA LEU A 27 -3.10 25.53 13.34
C LEU A 27 -2.90 24.14 13.95
N HIS A 28 -2.94 24.03 15.29
CA HIS A 28 -2.90 22.71 15.94
C HIS A 28 -4.08 21.82 15.53
N ILE A 29 -5.30 22.37 15.50
CA ILE A 29 -6.50 21.65 15.04
C ILE A 29 -6.35 21.24 13.57
N MET A 30 -5.81 22.10 12.71
CA MET A 30 -5.57 21.77 11.29
C MET A 30 -4.58 20.61 11.12
N ARG A 31 -3.53 20.52 11.95
CA ARG A 31 -2.64 19.35 11.96
C ARG A 31 -3.38 18.06 12.33
N GLN A 32 -4.33 18.14 13.26
CA GLN A 32 -5.19 16.99 13.59
C GLN A 32 -6.06 16.62 12.39
N VAL A 33 -6.64 17.61 11.69
CA VAL A 33 -7.43 17.36 10.46
C VAL A 33 -6.59 16.65 9.39
N LYS A 34 -5.32 17.06 9.20
CA LYS A 34 -4.38 16.38 8.29
C LYS A 34 -4.23 14.90 8.60
N SER A 35 -4.21 14.50 9.87
CA SER A 35 -4.11 13.08 10.24
C SER A 35 -5.30 12.26 9.75
N TYR A 36 -6.50 12.84 9.66
CA TYR A 36 -7.68 12.14 9.14
C TYR A 36 -7.61 11.91 7.63
N PHE A 37 -6.88 12.74 6.87
CA PHE A 37 -6.65 12.48 5.45
C PHE A 37 -5.80 11.22 5.24
N ASN A 38 -4.78 11.02 6.09
CA ASN A 38 -3.96 9.79 6.08
C ASN A 38 -4.81 8.55 6.35
N VAL A 39 -5.65 8.61 7.39
CA VAL A 39 -6.62 7.54 7.69
C VAL A 39 -7.59 7.30 6.53
N GLY A 40 -8.10 8.37 5.90
CA GLY A 40 -8.97 8.26 4.74
C GLY A 40 -8.29 7.59 3.53
N MET A 41 -7.02 7.91 3.28
CA MET A 41 -6.22 7.25 2.24
C MET A 41 -5.98 5.77 2.56
N ASP A 42 -5.71 5.43 3.82
CA ASP A 42 -5.58 4.03 4.26
C ASP A 42 -6.86 3.23 4.00
N HIS A 43 -8.03 3.81 4.30
CA HIS A 43 -9.30 3.16 3.98
C HIS A 43 -9.52 2.96 2.47
N VAL A 44 -9.07 3.89 1.62
CA VAL A 44 -9.13 3.68 0.17
C VAL A 44 -8.24 2.50 -0.25
N LEU A 45 -7.07 2.34 0.37
CA LEU A 45 -6.17 1.20 0.12
C LEU A 45 -6.72 -0.13 0.64
N GLU A 46 -7.44 -0.11 1.76
CA GLU A 46 -8.14 -1.28 2.32
C GLU A 46 -9.28 -1.71 1.40
N VAL A 47 -10.14 -0.76 0.98
CA VAL A 47 -11.24 -1.05 0.04
C VAL A 47 -10.69 -1.57 -1.29
N ALA A 48 -9.59 -1.00 -1.79
CA ALA A 48 -8.94 -1.51 -2.99
C ALA A 48 -8.45 -2.95 -2.82
N ALA A 49 -7.89 -3.29 -1.65
CA ALA A 49 -7.45 -4.64 -1.34
C ALA A 49 -8.65 -5.61 -1.22
N ASP A 50 -9.73 -5.19 -0.56
CA ASP A 50 -10.98 -5.93 -0.43
C ASP A 50 -11.61 -6.22 -1.81
N MET A 51 -11.63 -5.23 -2.68
CA MET A 51 -12.08 -5.39 -4.07
C MET A 51 -11.22 -6.40 -4.85
N ALA A 52 -9.91 -6.43 -4.61
CA ALA A 52 -9.03 -7.44 -5.18
C ALA A 52 -9.32 -8.86 -4.66
N GLU A 53 -10.03 -9.00 -3.52
CA GLU A 53 -10.35 -10.29 -2.91
C GLU A 53 -11.54 -11.01 -3.52
N TYR A 54 -12.57 -10.27 -3.89
CA TYR A 54 -13.82 -10.85 -4.39
C TYR A 54 -13.85 -11.03 -5.92
N GLY A 55 -12.74 -10.70 -6.59
CA GLY A 55 -12.47 -11.07 -7.98
C GLY A 55 -12.93 -10.00 -8.97
N LEU A 56 -11.97 -9.25 -9.50
CA LEU A 56 -12.20 -8.35 -10.63
C LEU A 56 -12.61 -9.17 -11.86
N GLY A 57 -13.90 -9.16 -12.17
CA GLY A 57 -14.37 -9.39 -13.53
C GLY A 57 -14.07 -8.18 -14.41
N LYS A 58 -14.08 -8.36 -15.74
CA LYS A 58 -13.82 -7.33 -16.77
C LYS A 58 -14.77 -6.11 -16.76
N GLY A 59 -15.65 -5.95 -15.77
CA GLY A 59 -16.69 -4.92 -15.69
C GLY A 59 -16.44 -3.79 -14.69
N GLU A 60 -15.33 -3.78 -13.95
CA GLU A 60 -15.17 -2.92 -12.77
C GLU A 60 -14.14 -1.78 -12.88
N GLU A 61 -13.68 -1.44 -14.09
CA GLU A 61 -12.79 -0.29 -14.30
C GLU A 61 -13.42 1.02 -13.79
N ALA A 62 -14.75 1.11 -13.78
CA ALA A 62 -15.47 2.24 -13.22
C ALA A 62 -15.29 2.37 -11.70
N GLN A 63 -15.24 1.25 -10.96
CA GLN A 63 -15.02 1.25 -9.51
C GLN A 63 -13.56 1.58 -9.17
N THR A 64 -12.59 0.99 -9.87
CA THR A 64 -11.16 1.31 -9.68
C THR A 64 -10.88 2.77 -10.02
N GLN A 65 -11.50 3.32 -11.06
CA GLN A 65 -11.42 4.74 -11.39
C GLN A 65 -12.00 5.64 -10.29
N LYS A 66 -13.10 5.22 -9.62
CA LYS A 66 -13.64 5.96 -8.45
C LYS A 66 -12.64 5.96 -7.30
N LEU A 67 -11.99 4.84 -6.99
CA LEU A 67 -10.95 4.76 -5.95
C LEU A 67 -9.78 5.69 -6.26
N ARG A 68 -9.30 5.69 -7.52
CA ARG A 68 -8.24 6.63 -7.97
C ARG A 68 -8.63 8.08 -7.75
N LYS A 69 -9.86 8.45 -8.13
CA LYS A 69 -10.37 9.81 -7.94
C LYS A 69 -10.44 10.19 -6.46
N MET A 70 -10.96 9.30 -5.61
CA MET A 70 -11.03 9.54 -4.16
C MET A 70 -9.64 9.70 -3.55
N MET A 71 -8.67 8.86 -3.91
CA MET A 71 -7.29 8.97 -3.46
C MET A 71 -6.67 10.32 -3.85
N LEU A 72 -6.81 10.73 -5.12
CA LEU A 72 -6.31 12.03 -5.57
C LEU A 72 -6.95 13.20 -4.83
N SER A 73 -8.25 13.13 -4.50
CA SER A 73 -8.91 14.14 -3.68
C SER A 73 -8.32 14.21 -2.27
N TYR A 74 -8.01 13.09 -1.62
CA TYR A 74 -7.35 13.11 -0.31
C TYR A 74 -5.93 13.71 -0.38
N VAL A 75 -5.14 13.29 -1.36
CA VAL A 75 -3.77 13.81 -1.56
C VAL A 75 -3.81 15.31 -1.85
N GLN A 76 -4.79 15.78 -2.63
CA GLN A 76 -4.98 17.20 -2.89
C GLN A 76 -5.35 17.97 -1.62
N MET A 77 -6.32 17.47 -0.83
CA MET A 77 -6.68 18.10 0.45
C MET A 77 -5.50 18.15 1.44
N GLU A 78 -4.66 17.11 1.48
CA GLU A 78 -3.45 17.09 2.30
C GLU A 78 -2.42 18.15 1.84
N ARG A 79 -2.24 18.31 0.53
CA ARG A 79 -1.38 19.37 -0.01
C ARG A 79 -1.92 20.76 0.33
N ASP A 80 -3.22 20.96 0.13
CA ASP A 80 -3.87 22.26 0.32
C ASP A 80 -3.80 22.69 1.79
N ILE A 81 -4.01 21.76 2.73
CA ILE A 81 -3.88 22.06 4.17
C ILE A 81 -2.42 22.34 4.55
N ASP A 82 -1.44 21.67 3.95
CA ASP A 82 -0.02 21.95 4.19
C ASP A 82 0.39 23.33 3.68
N ILE A 83 -0.02 23.70 2.46
CA ILE A 83 0.22 25.04 1.91
C ILE A 83 -0.39 26.09 2.84
N PHE A 84 -1.65 25.90 3.25
CA PHE A 84 -2.34 26.83 4.12
C PHE A 84 -1.65 26.96 5.48
N MET A 85 -1.31 25.84 6.14
CA MET A 85 -0.66 25.86 7.45
C MET A 85 0.71 26.52 7.41
N ASN A 86 1.50 26.27 6.37
CA ASN A 86 2.81 26.89 6.19
C ASN A 86 2.66 28.40 5.96
N ALA A 87 1.81 28.81 5.02
CA ALA A 87 1.55 30.23 4.74
C ALA A 87 1.01 30.98 5.96
N ALA A 88 0.11 30.36 6.73
CA ALA A 88 -0.43 30.94 7.96
C ALA A 88 0.64 31.01 9.07
N GLY A 89 1.52 30.01 9.17
CA GLY A 89 2.66 30.04 10.07
C GLY A 89 3.63 31.19 9.79
N ASP A 90 3.93 31.41 8.51
CA ASP A 90 4.84 32.49 8.08
C ASP A 90 4.23 33.87 8.36
N VAL A 91 2.94 34.07 8.04
CA VAL A 91 2.23 35.34 8.27
C VAL A 91 2.04 35.67 9.75
N MET A 92 1.94 34.66 10.62
CA MET A 92 1.83 34.88 12.07
C MET A 92 3.10 35.45 12.71
N GLY A 93 4.25 35.40 12.02
CA GLY A 93 5.49 36.05 12.45
C GLY A 93 5.62 37.52 12.03
N GLU A 94 4.72 38.00 11.17
CA GLU A 94 4.77 39.33 10.57
C GLU A 94 3.85 40.32 11.32
N GLU A 95 4.32 41.55 11.51
CA GLU A 95 3.51 42.63 12.08
C GLU A 95 2.87 43.44 10.94
N CYS A 96 1.55 43.66 11.01
CA CYS A 96 0.83 44.43 10.01
C CYS A 96 -0.15 45.39 10.69
N GLU A 97 0.02 46.69 10.44
CA GLU A 97 -0.80 47.74 11.04
C GLU A 97 -2.06 48.09 10.22
N GLU A 98 -2.14 47.65 8.95
CA GLU A 98 -3.31 47.86 8.09
C GLU A 98 -4.43 46.84 8.37
N GLU A 99 -5.67 47.33 8.48
CA GLU A 99 -6.86 46.49 8.57
C GLU A 99 -6.98 45.59 7.33
N GLY A 100 -7.06 44.27 7.54
CA GLY A 100 -7.05 43.27 6.46
C GLY A 100 -5.68 43.01 5.82
N GLY A 101 -4.61 43.64 6.29
CA GLY A 101 -3.24 43.42 5.79
C GLY A 101 -2.77 41.97 5.94
N LEU A 102 -2.98 41.38 7.12
CA LEU A 102 -2.67 39.96 7.39
C LEU A 102 -3.37 38.99 6.43
N GLN A 103 -4.66 39.25 6.13
CA GLN A 103 -5.42 38.43 5.19
C GLN A 103 -4.83 38.50 3.77
N ARG A 104 -4.40 39.69 3.34
CA ARG A 104 -3.78 39.92 2.04
C ARG A 104 -2.45 39.17 1.93
N MET A 105 -1.61 39.26 2.95
CA MET A 105 -0.33 38.54 3.02
C MET A 105 -0.53 37.03 2.99
N LEU A 106 -1.53 36.51 3.71
CA LEU A 106 -1.86 35.09 3.69
C LEU A 106 -2.31 34.62 2.31
N GLN A 107 -3.21 35.37 1.66
CA GLN A 107 -3.66 35.03 0.30
C GLN A 107 -2.51 35.07 -0.71
N GLU A 108 -1.60 36.04 -0.57
CA GLU A 108 -0.41 36.16 -1.42
C GLU A 108 0.55 34.98 -1.20
N GLN A 109 0.87 34.65 0.05
CA GLN A 109 1.71 33.50 0.40
C GLN A 109 1.11 32.18 -0.12
N VAL A 110 -0.17 31.92 0.12
CA VAL A 110 -0.85 30.73 -0.40
C VAL A 110 -0.75 30.68 -1.93
N ARG A 111 -0.98 31.80 -2.61
CA ARG A 111 -0.90 31.88 -4.07
C ARG A 111 0.53 31.61 -4.56
N ASP A 112 1.53 32.16 -3.90
CA ASP A 112 2.93 32.01 -4.30
C ASP A 112 3.44 30.59 -4.09
N MET A 113 3.11 29.97 -2.95
CA MET A 113 3.40 28.55 -2.70
C MET A 113 2.67 27.62 -3.69
N SER A 114 1.47 28.00 -4.13
CA SER A 114 0.66 27.21 -5.08
C SER A 114 1.20 27.25 -6.52
N LYS A 115 1.89 28.33 -6.95
CA LYS A 115 2.39 28.49 -8.33
C LYS A 115 3.35 27.39 -8.78
N GLY A 116 4.07 26.75 -7.85
CA GLY A 116 5.01 25.66 -8.14
C GLY A 116 4.36 24.27 -8.15
N GLN A 117 3.09 24.15 -7.77
CA GLN A 117 2.42 22.87 -7.59
C GLN A 117 1.67 22.46 -8.86
N ARG A 118 1.90 21.23 -9.33
CA ARG A 118 1.14 20.65 -10.44
C ARG A 118 0.28 19.50 -9.94
N ASP A 119 -0.93 19.39 -10.47
CA ASP A 119 -1.81 18.26 -10.19
C ASP A 119 -1.20 16.93 -10.63
N ALA A 120 -0.34 16.95 -11.65
CA ALA A 120 0.43 15.80 -12.09
C ALA A 120 1.32 15.23 -10.97
N ASP A 121 1.82 16.07 -10.06
CA ASP A 121 2.66 15.64 -8.95
C ASP A 121 1.84 14.94 -7.85
N LEU A 122 0.50 15.04 -7.85
CA LEU A 122 -0.37 14.26 -6.92
C LEU A 122 -0.19 12.75 -7.11
N LYS A 123 0.03 12.32 -8.37
CA LYS A 123 0.21 10.91 -8.70
C LYS A 123 1.53 10.31 -8.23
N LYS A 124 2.48 11.15 -7.81
CA LYS A 124 3.76 10.72 -7.24
C LYS A 124 3.68 10.45 -5.74
N HIS A 125 2.53 10.75 -5.12
CA HIS A 125 2.32 10.50 -3.71
C HIS A 125 2.40 9.01 -3.39
N GLU A 126 3.09 8.66 -2.29
CA GLU A 126 3.34 7.28 -1.87
C GLU A 126 2.06 6.43 -1.87
N LYS A 127 1.00 6.90 -1.19
CA LYS A 127 -0.28 6.17 -1.11
C LYS A 127 -1.01 6.05 -2.45
N TYR A 128 -0.80 6.98 -3.39
CA TYR A 128 -1.36 6.86 -4.74
C TYR A 128 -0.61 5.80 -5.55
N THR A 129 0.72 5.78 -5.46
CA THR A 129 1.52 4.75 -6.12
C THR A 129 1.23 3.35 -5.58
N GLU A 130 1.02 3.22 -4.26
CA GLU A 130 0.59 1.98 -3.63
C GLU A 130 -0.78 1.52 -4.16
N LEU A 131 -1.74 2.46 -4.30
CA LEU A 131 -3.06 2.15 -4.85
C LEU A 131 -2.96 1.61 -6.29
N GLU A 132 -2.18 2.25 -7.15
CA GLU A 132 -2.00 1.79 -8.53
C GLU A 132 -1.35 0.40 -8.57
N GLN A 133 -0.36 0.14 -7.72
CA GLN A 133 0.26 -1.18 -7.61
C GLN A 133 -0.77 -2.24 -7.21
N LYS A 134 -1.60 -1.98 -6.19
CA LYS A 134 -2.66 -2.90 -5.76
C LYS A 134 -3.69 -3.18 -6.86
N ILE A 135 -4.08 -2.15 -7.60
CA ILE A 135 -5.01 -2.31 -8.73
C ILE A 135 -4.36 -3.16 -9.82
N TRP A 136 -3.09 -2.92 -10.13
CA TRP A 136 -2.34 -3.70 -11.12
C TRP A 136 -2.18 -5.17 -10.71
N ASP A 137 -1.79 -5.45 -9.46
CA ASP A 137 -1.66 -6.81 -8.91
C ASP A 137 -3.00 -7.57 -9.00
N SER A 138 -4.12 -6.87 -8.75
CA SER A 138 -5.44 -7.45 -8.86
C SER A 138 -5.88 -7.73 -10.30
N GLN A 139 -5.44 -6.91 -11.26
CA GLN A 139 -5.75 -7.08 -12.67
C GLN A 139 -4.83 -8.12 -13.34
N ASN A 140 -3.65 -8.38 -12.77
CA ASN A 140 -2.64 -9.31 -13.27
C ASN A 140 -2.36 -10.42 -12.23
N PRO A 141 -3.38 -11.21 -11.83
CA PRO A 141 -3.24 -12.22 -10.77
C PRO A 141 -2.32 -13.39 -11.16
N ASP A 142 -1.85 -13.42 -12.40
CA ASP A 142 -0.98 -14.42 -12.98
C ASP A 142 0.51 -14.03 -12.88
N VAL A 143 0.81 -12.74 -12.69
CA VAL A 143 2.15 -12.26 -12.36
C VAL A 143 2.34 -12.36 -10.84
N ALA A 144 3.57 -12.59 -10.40
CA ALA A 144 3.88 -12.55 -8.98
C ALA A 144 3.65 -11.11 -8.50
N PRO A 145 2.75 -10.88 -7.53
CA PRO A 145 2.49 -9.54 -7.04
C PRO A 145 3.74 -9.01 -6.33
N SER A 146 3.97 -7.70 -6.41
CA SER A 146 5.20 -7.06 -5.96
C SER A 146 5.50 -7.27 -4.47
N SER A 147 4.49 -7.56 -3.65
CA SER A 147 4.70 -7.83 -2.22
C SER A 147 5.28 -9.24 -1.94
N LEU A 148 5.13 -10.17 -2.90
CA LEU A 148 5.62 -11.54 -2.81
C LEU A 148 7.02 -11.72 -3.41
N VAL A 149 7.44 -10.82 -4.30
CA VAL A 149 8.81 -10.79 -4.82
C VAL A 149 9.73 -10.07 -3.84
N ILE A 150 10.81 -10.76 -3.46
CA ILE A 150 11.91 -10.17 -2.69
C ILE A 150 12.86 -9.56 -3.72
N SER A 151 12.60 -8.34 -4.16
CA SER A 151 13.48 -7.69 -5.15
C SER A 151 14.80 -7.30 -4.49
N SER A 152 15.89 -7.92 -4.95
CA SER A 152 17.18 -7.22 -5.05
C SER A 152 17.07 -6.26 -6.25
N PRO A 153 17.59 -5.03 -6.21
CA PRO A 153 17.49 -4.12 -7.33
C PRO A 153 18.34 -4.66 -8.48
N VAL A 154 17.72 -5.08 -9.57
CA VAL A 154 18.41 -5.33 -10.84
C VAL A 154 17.86 -4.37 -11.88
N MET A 155 18.78 -3.51 -12.28
CA MET A 155 18.76 -2.51 -13.34
C MET A 155 18.03 -2.96 -14.62
N GLU A 156 17.38 -1.98 -15.25
CA GLU A 156 16.82 -2.03 -16.60
C GLU A 156 17.90 -2.39 -17.65
N GLU A 157 17.86 -3.60 -18.22
CA GLU A 157 18.35 -3.86 -19.59
C GLU A 157 17.84 -5.23 -20.06
N ASP A 158 16.92 -5.23 -21.03
CA ASP A 158 16.52 -6.35 -21.91
C ASP A 158 16.68 -7.78 -21.33
N VAL A 159 15.81 -8.16 -20.39
CA VAL A 159 15.77 -9.52 -19.82
C VAL A 159 14.53 -10.25 -20.35
N GLU A 160 14.76 -11.31 -21.15
CA GLU A 160 13.78 -12.37 -21.40
C GLU A 160 13.12 -12.79 -20.07
N MET A 161 11.78 -12.91 -20.06
CA MET A 161 10.92 -13.25 -18.92
C MET A 161 11.46 -14.40 -18.04
N THR A 162 12.40 -14.10 -17.15
CA THR A 162 12.70 -14.96 -16.02
C THR A 162 11.81 -14.45 -14.89
N GLN A 163 10.62 -15.05 -14.76
CA GLN A 163 9.78 -14.84 -13.58
C GLN A 163 10.66 -15.01 -12.35
N GLU A 164 10.81 -13.97 -11.53
CA GLU A 164 11.31 -14.12 -10.17
C GLU A 164 10.40 -15.16 -9.49
N GLN A 165 10.92 -16.37 -9.30
CA GLN A 165 10.10 -17.50 -8.88
C GLN A 165 9.75 -17.35 -7.40
N VAL A 166 8.61 -16.74 -7.11
CA VAL A 166 7.99 -16.83 -5.79
C VAL A 166 7.83 -18.32 -5.45
N ASN A 167 8.49 -18.76 -4.40
CA ASN A 167 8.45 -20.16 -3.99
C ASN A 167 7.07 -20.49 -3.38
N THR A 168 6.23 -21.18 -4.17
CA THR A 168 4.90 -21.61 -3.74
C THR A 168 4.90 -22.92 -2.95
N ARG A 169 6.07 -23.55 -2.74
CA ARG A 169 6.20 -24.76 -1.94
C ARG A 169 6.41 -24.43 -0.47
N CYS A 170 5.72 -25.15 0.39
CA CYS A 170 5.89 -25.04 1.84
C CYS A 170 7.31 -25.51 2.23
N PRO A 171 8.09 -24.71 2.98
CA PRO A 171 9.45 -25.07 3.35
C PRO A 171 9.53 -26.24 4.34
N TYR A 172 8.39 -26.64 4.94
CA TYR A 172 8.33 -27.79 5.83
C TYR A 172 7.86 -29.07 5.13
N THR A 173 6.78 -29.01 4.33
CA THR A 173 6.24 -30.20 3.67
C THR A 173 6.84 -30.47 2.30
N GLY A 174 7.50 -29.47 1.69
CA GLY A 174 8.00 -29.52 0.32
C GLY A 174 6.89 -29.57 -0.75
N GLN A 175 5.63 -29.58 -0.36
CA GLN A 175 4.47 -29.61 -1.25
C GLN A 175 4.02 -28.20 -1.61
N GLU A 176 3.30 -28.06 -2.73
CA GLU A 176 2.67 -26.80 -3.09
C GLU A 176 1.62 -26.41 -2.03
N MET A 177 1.67 -25.16 -1.56
CA MET A 177 0.75 -24.69 -0.53
C MET A 177 -0.70 -24.70 -1.05
N VAL A 178 -1.62 -25.24 -0.26
CA VAL A 178 -3.06 -25.22 -0.54
C VAL A 178 -3.69 -24.09 0.26
N ASP A 179 -3.31 -23.99 1.53
CA ASP A 179 -3.77 -22.95 2.44
C ASP A 179 -2.56 -22.19 3.01
N PRO A 180 -1.99 -21.21 2.28
CA PRO A 180 -0.79 -20.53 2.72
C PRO A 180 -1.08 -19.58 3.90
N VAL A 181 -0.26 -19.67 4.94
CA VAL A 181 -0.23 -18.79 6.11
C VAL A 181 1.15 -18.16 6.26
N ARG A 182 1.24 -16.95 6.81
CA ARG A 182 2.48 -16.20 7.04
C ARG A 182 2.68 -15.95 8.53
N ASN A 183 3.92 -16.12 9.00
CA ASN A 183 4.27 -15.69 10.35
C ASN A 183 4.47 -14.17 10.40
N VAL A 184 3.80 -13.47 11.31
CA VAL A 184 3.90 -12.01 11.44
C VAL A 184 5.28 -11.52 11.82
N ILE A 185 6.08 -12.34 12.51
CA ILE A 185 7.42 -12.00 13.03
C ILE A 185 8.47 -12.10 11.93
N CYS A 186 8.55 -13.26 11.26
CA CYS A 186 9.60 -13.55 10.29
C CYS A 186 9.15 -13.41 8.84
N LYS A 187 7.86 -13.17 8.62
CA LYS A 187 7.25 -12.93 7.30
C LYS A 187 7.38 -14.07 6.29
N HIS A 188 7.83 -15.26 6.71
CA HIS A 188 7.86 -16.46 5.90
C HIS A 188 6.49 -17.15 5.86
N ALA A 189 6.25 -17.87 4.77
CA ALA A 189 4.98 -18.54 4.53
C ALA A 189 5.09 -20.06 4.52
N TYR A 190 3.98 -20.70 4.86
CA TYR A 190 3.84 -22.14 5.04
C TYR A 190 2.45 -22.60 4.62
N ASP A 191 2.30 -23.89 4.35
CA ASP A 191 0.95 -24.48 4.33
C ASP A 191 0.40 -24.61 5.76
N LYS A 192 -0.85 -24.18 5.99
CA LYS A 192 -1.51 -24.15 7.30
C LYS A 192 -1.52 -25.52 7.99
N THR A 193 -1.83 -26.57 7.24
CA THR A 193 -1.87 -27.94 7.79
C THR A 193 -0.46 -28.40 8.16
N GLY A 194 0.51 -28.13 7.29
CA GLY A 194 1.91 -28.47 7.49
C GLY A 194 2.52 -27.77 8.70
N ILE A 195 2.34 -26.47 8.83
CA ILE A 195 2.94 -25.69 9.93
C ILE A 195 2.27 -25.99 11.27
N THR A 196 0.96 -26.20 11.30
CA THR A 196 0.24 -26.58 12.53
C THR A 196 0.73 -27.93 13.05
N HIS A 197 0.95 -28.90 12.15
CA HIS A 197 1.55 -30.18 12.50
C HIS A 197 3.00 -30.02 12.99
N TYR A 198 3.80 -29.18 12.33
CA TYR A 198 5.18 -28.89 12.75
C TYR A 198 5.25 -28.30 14.17
N VAL A 199 4.42 -27.29 14.47
CA VAL A 199 4.35 -26.64 15.78
C VAL A 199 3.89 -27.62 16.84
N THR A 200 2.88 -28.45 16.56
CA THR A 200 2.38 -29.47 17.49
C THR A 200 3.45 -30.52 17.80
N LYS A 201 4.21 -30.97 16.78
CA LYS A 201 5.25 -32.00 16.93
C LYS A 201 6.50 -31.50 17.67
N ARG A 202 6.91 -30.24 17.44
CA ARG A 202 8.15 -29.67 18.00
C ARG A 202 7.91 -28.85 19.27
N GLY A 203 6.69 -28.41 19.55
CA GLY A 203 6.32 -27.60 20.70
C GLY A 203 7.20 -26.36 20.81
N LYS A 204 7.80 -26.13 21.98
CA LYS A 204 8.70 -24.98 22.26
C LYS A 204 9.97 -24.94 21.40
N LYS A 205 10.28 -26.00 20.65
CA LYS A 205 11.44 -26.07 19.72
C LYS A 205 11.06 -25.80 18.26
N ALA A 206 9.80 -25.46 17.99
CA ALA A 206 9.30 -25.20 16.64
C ALA A 206 9.79 -23.84 16.13
N VAL A 207 11.04 -23.75 15.65
CA VAL A 207 11.59 -22.53 15.03
C VAL A 207 11.23 -22.47 13.54
N CYS A 208 11.45 -21.32 12.90
CA CYS A 208 11.25 -21.16 11.46
C CYS A 208 11.97 -22.26 10.64
N PRO A 209 11.25 -23.06 9.82
CA PRO A 209 11.85 -24.09 8.95
C PRO A 209 12.72 -23.52 7.82
N VAL A 210 12.56 -22.25 7.48
CA VAL A 210 13.37 -21.59 6.43
C VAL A 210 14.81 -21.43 6.93
N ALA A 211 15.76 -22.02 6.21
CA ALA A 211 17.18 -21.95 6.51
C ALA A 211 17.66 -20.49 6.54
N GLY A 212 18.46 -20.14 7.56
CA GLY A 212 18.97 -18.77 7.72
C GLY A 212 17.95 -17.75 8.23
N CYS A 213 16.75 -18.18 8.65
CA CYS A 213 15.79 -17.26 9.25
C CYS A 213 16.37 -16.65 10.54
N LYS A 214 16.34 -15.31 10.64
CA LYS A 214 16.81 -14.57 11.81
C LYS A 214 15.88 -14.70 13.02
N ASN A 215 14.65 -15.19 12.85
CA ASN A 215 13.71 -15.37 13.95
C ASN A 215 14.04 -16.65 14.74
N SER A 216 14.63 -16.46 15.93
CA SER A 216 14.94 -17.53 16.88
C SER A 216 13.78 -17.88 17.82
N LYS A 217 12.67 -17.12 17.79
CA LYS A 217 11.50 -17.40 18.63
C LYS A 217 10.71 -18.61 18.09
N PRO A 218 10.16 -19.46 18.96
CA PRO A 218 9.27 -20.53 18.54
C PRO A 218 8.04 -19.95 17.83
N ILE A 219 7.60 -20.61 16.77
CA ILE A 219 6.37 -20.28 16.05
C ILE A 219 5.18 -20.64 16.93
N VAL A 220 4.29 -19.67 17.12
CA VAL A 220 3.01 -19.86 17.78
C VAL A 220 1.91 -19.78 16.74
N VAL A 221 0.89 -20.63 16.85
CA VAL A 221 -0.26 -20.62 15.91
C VAL A 221 -0.96 -19.26 15.88
N LYS A 222 -0.94 -18.53 17.00
CA LYS A 222 -1.49 -17.17 17.11
C LYS A 222 -0.74 -16.12 16.27
N ASP A 223 0.52 -16.39 15.95
CA ASP A 223 1.37 -15.49 15.15
C ASP A 223 1.28 -15.82 13.64
N LEU A 224 0.40 -16.76 13.26
CA LEU A 224 0.15 -17.14 11.87
C LEU A 224 -1.11 -16.47 11.35
N GLU A 225 -0.96 -15.72 10.27
CA GLU A 225 -2.05 -15.06 9.57
C GLU A 225 -2.25 -15.68 8.19
N ASP A 226 -3.48 -15.73 7.69
CA ASP A 226 -3.79 -16.25 6.36
C ASP A 226 -3.10 -15.39 5.27
N HIS A 227 -2.31 -16.02 4.40
CA HIS A 227 -1.58 -15.33 3.33
C HIS A 227 -2.41 -15.31 2.03
N LYS A 228 -3.48 -14.51 2.05
CA LYS A 228 -4.50 -14.46 0.99
C LYS A 228 -3.92 -14.21 -0.41
N GLU A 229 -2.96 -13.29 -0.53
CA GLU A 229 -2.30 -12.96 -1.79
C GLU A 229 -1.55 -14.14 -2.42
N MET A 230 -0.78 -14.89 -1.61
CA MET A 230 -0.13 -16.12 -2.08
C MET A 230 -1.14 -17.20 -2.44
N ARG A 231 -2.26 -17.29 -1.72
CA ARG A 231 -3.34 -18.23 -2.07
C ARG A 231 -3.88 -17.91 -3.46
N ARG A 232 -4.14 -16.63 -3.78
CA ARG A 232 -4.60 -16.20 -5.11
C ARG A 232 -3.57 -16.52 -6.18
N TYR A 233 -2.31 -16.17 -5.96
CA TYR A 233 -1.22 -16.42 -6.92
C TYR A 233 -1.10 -17.92 -7.26
N ILE A 234 -1.13 -18.79 -6.24
CA ILE A 234 -1.08 -20.26 -6.44
C ILE A 234 -2.30 -20.75 -7.24
N GLN A 235 -3.50 -20.27 -6.91
CA GLN A 235 -4.71 -20.65 -7.63
C GLN A 235 -4.68 -20.21 -9.11
N SER A 236 -4.22 -18.98 -9.39
CA SER A 236 -4.03 -18.48 -10.75
C SER A 236 -2.98 -19.29 -11.52
N LYS A 237 -1.89 -19.71 -10.87
CA LYS A 237 -0.87 -20.60 -11.46
C LYS A 237 -1.43 -21.98 -11.82
N LYS A 238 -2.27 -22.57 -10.95
CA LYS A 238 -2.94 -23.87 -11.19
C LYS A 238 -3.89 -23.82 -12.39
N LYS A 239 -4.65 -22.74 -12.56
CA LYS A 239 -5.55 -22.55 -13.71
C LYS A 239 -4.81 -22.55 -15.06
N ARG A 240 -3.53 -22.16 -15.10
CA ARG A 240 -2.70 -22.16 -16.33
C ARG A 240 -2.21 -23.55 -16.73
N HIS A 241 -1.92 -24.42 -15.75
CA HIS A 241 -1.33 -25.73 -15.99
C HIS A 241 -2.38 -26.85 -16.17
N GLN A 242 -3.66 -26.55 -15.95
CA GLN A 242 -4.75 -27.41 -16.40
C GLN A 242 -5.17 -27.00 -17.82
N PRO A 243 -4.82 -27.76 -18.88
CA PRO A 243 -5.47 -27.56 -20.17
C PRO A 243 -6.96 -27.82 -20.01
N SER A 244 -7.78 -26.97 -20.63
CA SER A 244 -9.24 -27.07 -20.64
C SER A 244 -9.71 -28.46 -21.10
N ALA A 245 -9.97 -29.37 -20.17
CA ALA A 245 -10.68 -30.61 -20.44
C ALA A 245 -12.18 -30.33 -20.55
N SER A 246 -12.60 -29.63 -21.60
CA SER A 246 -14.02 -29.42 -21.90
C SER A 246 -14.28 -29.07 -23.37
N VAL A 247 -13.78 -29.86 -24.32
CA VAL A 247 -14.34 -29.93 -25.68
C VAL A 247 -14.22 -31.38 -26.19
N ALA A 248 -14.95 -32.32 -25.60
CA ALA A 248 -15.09 -33.67 -26.16
C ALA A 248 -16.30 -34.40 -25.57
N THR A 249 -17.51 -33.99 -25.94
CA THR A 249 -18.70 -34.88 -26.07
C THR A 249 -19.88 -34.06 -26.59
N ALA A 250 -19.89 -33.75 -27.88
CA ALA A 250 -21.10 -33.34 -28.59
C ALA A 250 -20.89 -33.55 -30.10
N ARG A 251 -20.78 -34.81 -30.52
CA ARG A 251 -20.86 -35.23 -31.93
C ARG A 251 -20.93 -36.75 -32.03
N ALA A 252 -22.06 -37.30 -31.61
CA ALA A 252 -22.48 -38.65 -31.97
C ALA A 252 -24.01 -38.68 -31.93
N ASP A 253 -24.65 -38.03 -32.91
CA ASP A 253 -26.06 -38.23 -33.25
C ASP A 253 -26.34 -37.58 -34.61
N THR A 254 -25.69 -38.07 -35.66
CA THR A 254 -26.17 -37.90 -37.04
C THR A 254 -25.64 -39.05 -37.87
N GLN A 255 -26.34 -40.19 -37.79
CA GLN A 255 -26.48 -41.22 -38.82
C GLN A 255 -26.98 -42.50 -38.13
N ILE A 256 -28.29 -42.75 -38.22
CA ILE A 256 -28.94 -44.04 -38.51
C ILE A 256 -30.43 -43.69 -38.63
N ALA A 257 -30.88 -43.40 -39.85
CA ALA A 257 -32.26 -43.58 -40.30
C ALA A 257 -32.32 -43.29 -41.81
N SER A 258 -31.64 -44.11 -42.61
CA SER A 258 -31.97 -44.28 -44.01
C SER A 258 -31.65 -45.72 -44.42
N SER A 259 -32.63 -46.61 -44.30
CA SER A 259 -32.98 -47.67 -45.26
C SER A 259 -33.74 -48.83 -44.62
N HIS A 260 -34.69 -49.37 -45.40
CA HIS A 260 -35.57 -50.54 -45.22
C HIS A 260 -36.85 -50.28 -44.38
N ASP A 261 -38.08 -50.56 -44.82
CA ASP A 261 -38.59 -51.09 -46.11
C ASP A 261 -40.13 -50.99 -46.09
N ILE A 262 -40.72 -51.19 -47.29
CA ILE A 262 -42.13 -51.43 -47.68
C ILE A 262 -42.87 -50.23 -48.31
#